data_AF-A0A2P6PW66-F1
#
_entry.id   AF-A0A2P6PW66-F1
#
_cell.length_a   1.000
_cell.length_b   1.000
_cell.length_c   1.000
_cell.angle_alpha   90.00
_cell.angle_beta   90.00
_cell.angle_gamma   90.00
#
_symmetry.space_group_name_H-M   'P 1'
#
loop_
_entity.id
_entity.type
_entity.pdbx_description
1 polymer ?
#
loop_
_entity_poly.entity_id
_entity_poly.type
_entity_poly.pdbx_seq_one_letter_code
_entity_poly.pdbx_strand_id
1 'polypeptide(L)'
;MDSILNSSLQEICSEGPNGLPLQTLSSRLNLSPPLQQPLWAALLSVPALKFHAQTQNATVSHLPTDPSIQSFRDAEKLNLKLVADQPLRNNFLGLYDVQSASDTMCEYQRKTLERVAAAGS
;
A
#
# COMPACT_ATOMS: atom_id res chain seq x y z
N MET A 1 15.09 7.11 10.45
CA MET A 1 14.65 6.02 9.55
C MET A 1 13.18 6.19 9.17
N ASP A 2 12.37 6.65 10.13
CA ASP A 2 10.92 6.81 10.00
C ASP A 2 10.46 7.78 8.90
N SER A 3 11.24 8.82 8.56
CA SER A 3 10.85 9.77 7.50
C SER A 3 10.73 9.11 6.11
N ILE A 4 11.65 8.19 5.77
CA ILE A 4 11.61 7.48 4.48
C ILE A 4 10.51 6.43 4.49
N LEU A 5 10.32 5.73 5.61
CA LEU A 5 9.21 4.78 5.78
C LEU A 5 7.86 5.50 5.63
N ASN A 6 7.67 6.63 6.31
CA ASN A 6 6.44 7.42 6.22
C ASN A 6 6.19 7.93 4.80
N SER A 7 7.23 8.43 4.12
CA SER A 7 7.13 8.85 2.72
C SER A 7 6.76 7.67 1.81
N SER A 8 7.28 6.48 2.10
CA SER A 8 6.94 5.26 1.36
C SER A 8 5.49 4.85 1.57
N LEU A 9 5.01 4.87 2.82
CA LEU A 9 3.63 4.56 3.14
C LEU A 9 2.67 5.58 2.52
N GLN A 10 3.04 6.86 2.51
CA GLN A 10 2.27 7.90 1.84
C GLN A 10 2.13 7.63 0.33
N GLU A 11 3.23 7.30 -0.35
CA GLU A 11 3.22 6.92 -1.77
C GLU A 11 2.40 5.64 -2.04
N ILE A 12 2.46 4.64 -1.15
CA ILE A 12 1.65 3.42 -1.30
C ILE A 12 0.16 3.73 -1.10
N CYS A 13 -0.17 4.59 -0.14
CA CYS A 13 -1.55 4.94 0.18
C CYS A 13 -2.20 5.82 -0.89
N SER A 14 -1.42 6.68 -1.56
CA SER A 14 -1.92 7.56 -2.64
C SER A 14 -2.37 6.78 -3.88
N GLU A 15 -1.78 5.62 -4.16
CA GLU A 15 -2.21 4.72 -5.25
C GLU A 15 -3.51 3.96 -4.94
N GLY A 16 -4.02 4.03 -3.70
CA GLY A 16 -5.31 3.49 -3.34
C GLY A 16 -5.39 1.96 -3.43
N PRO A 17 -6.51 1.38 -3.91
CA PRO A 17 -6.68 -0.07 -4.03
C PRO A 17 -5.84 -0.67 -5.16
N ASN A 18 -5.34 0.14 -6.09
CA ASN A 18 -4.43 -0.34 -7.12
C ASN A 18 -3.12 -0.78 -6.49
N GLY A 19 -2.60 -0.05 -5.51
CA GLY A 19 -1.28 -0.27 -4.91
C GLY A 19 -0.13 0.13 -5.84
N LEU A 20 1.09 0.02 -5.32
CA LEU A 20 2.29 0.57 -5.93
C LEU A 20 3.35 -0.54 -6.17
N PRO A 21 3.87 -0.70 -7.40
CA PRO A 21 5.00 -1.60 -7.65
C PRO A 21 6.26 -1.15 -6.90
N LEU A 22 7.02 -2.11 -6.35
CA LEU A 22 8.23 -1.84 -5.57
C LEU A 22 9.28 -1.04 -6.37
N GLN A 23 9.41 -1.34 -7.67
CA GLN A 23 10.26 -0.61 -8.61
C GLN A 23 9.88 0.88 -8.72
N THR A 24 8.57 1.16 -8.81
CA THR A 24 8.05 2.52 -8.89
C THR A 24 8.28 3.27 -7.59
N LEU A 25 8.07 2.62 -6.44
CA LEU A 25 8.38 3.19 -5.12
C LEU A 25 9.87 3.60 -5.02
N SER A 26 10.77 2.68 -5.40
CA SER A 26 12.21 2.91 -5.37
C SER A 26 12.62 4.10 -6.23
N SER A 27 12.02 4.21 -7.42
CA SER A 27 12.26 5.31 -8.36
C SER A 27 11.73 6.64 -7.83
N ARG A 28 10.52 6.70 -7.29
CA ARG A 28 9.91 7.94 -6.77
C ARG A 28 10.66 8.51 -5.58
N LEU A 29 11.14 7.64 -4.70
CA LEU A 29 11.88 8.04 -3.51
C LEU A 29 13.39 8.18 -3.76
N ASN A 30 13.88 7.93 -4.97
CA ASN A 30 15.30 7.90 -5.34
C ASN A 30 16.13 7.09 -4.33
N LEU A 31 15.67 5.88 -4.01
CA LEU A 31 16.28 5.06 -2.97
C LEU A 31 17.68 4.61 -3.40
N SER A 32 18.69 5.03 -2.64
CA SER A 32 20.04 4.49 -2.80
C SER A 32 20.07 3.00 -2.41
N PRO A 33 20.88 2.15 -3.08
CA PRO A 33 21.02 0.73 -2.77
C PRO A 33 21.19 0.37 -1.28
N PRO A 34 22.00 1.08 -0.47
CA PRO A 34 22.15 0.74 0.95
C PRO A 34 20.88 0.97 1.78
N LEU A 35 19.94 1.79 1.32
CA LEU A 35 18.69 2.09 2.02
C LEU A 35 17.53 1.16 1.62
N GLN A 36 17.65 0.45 0.49
CA GLN A 36 16.59 -0.41 -0.05
C GLN A 36 16.27 -1.58 0.88
N GLN A 37 17.27 -2.36 1.29
CA GLN A 37 17.05 -3.53 2.15
C GLN A 37 16.52 -3.16 3.55
N PRO A 38 17.08 -2.15 4.24
CA PRO A 38 16.53 -1.73 5.53
C PRO A 38 15.10 -1.18 5.44
N LEU A 39 14.79 -0.40 4.40
CA LEU A 39 13.42 0.06 4.17
C LEU A 39 12.46 -1.09 3.88
N TRP A 40 12.91 -2.06 3.08
CA TRP A 40 12.13 -3.25 2.75
C TRP A 40 11.78 -4.07 3.98
N ALA A 41 12.74 -4.31 4.88
CA ALA A 41 12.50 -4.97 6.15
C ALA A 41 11.49 -4.20 7.03
N ALA A 42 11.56 -2.87 7.02
CA ALA A 42 10.60 -2.01 7.71
C ALA A 42 9.19 -2.13 7.10
N LEU A 43 9.06 -2.16 5.77
CA LEU A 43 7.78 -2.34 5.07
C LEU A 43 7.17 -3.72 5.33
N LEU A 44 7.97 -4.80 5.31
CA LEU A 44 7.52 -6.15 5.68
C LEU A 44 6.98 -6.21 7.11
N SER A 45 7.48 -5.36 8.00
CA SER A 45 7.02 -5.29 9.39
C SER A 45 5.70 -4.53 9.57
N VAL A 46 5.16 -3.91 8.50
CA VAL A 46 3.88 -3.18 8.56
C VAL A 46 2.72 -4.14 8.30
N PRO A 47 1.90 -4.49 9.31
CA PRO A 47 0.85 -5.51 9.17
C PRO A 47 -0.29 -5.09 8.24
N ALA A 48 -0.47 -3.79 8.02
CA ALA A 48 -1.48 -3.22 7.14
C ALA A 48 -1.07 -3.22 5.65
N LEU A 49 0.14 -3.66 5.32
CA LEU A 49 0.59 -3.83 3.94
C LEU A 49 0.35 -5.25 3.45
N LYS A 50 -0.14 -5.34 2.21
CA LYS A 50 -0.29 -6.60 1.46
C LYS A 50 0.69 -6.61 0.30
N PHE A 51 1.22 -7.80 0.04
CA PHE A 51 2.30 -8.04 -0.91
C PHE A 51 1.78 -8.95 -2.02
N HIS A 52 1.71 -8.43 -3.25
CA HIS A 52 1.13 -9.14 -4.38
C HIS A 52 2.10 -9.22 -5.55
N ALA A 53 2.35 -10.42 -6.07
CA ALA A 53 3.05 -10.60 -7.33
C ALA A 53 2.02 -10.79 -8.46
N GLN A 54 2.18 -10.01 -9.54
CA GLN A 54 1.35 -10.18 -10.73
C GLN A 54 2.01 -11.19 -11.66
N THR A 55 1.33 -12.32 -11.88
CA THR A 55 1.71 -13.28 -12.91
C THR A 55 0.78 -13.15 -14.12
N GLN A 56 1.12 -13.82 -15.23
CA GLN A 56 0.32 -13.77 -16.47
C GLN A 56 -1.13 -14.22 -16.28
N ASN A 57 -1.38 -15.12 -15.32
CA ASN A 57 -2.67 -15.78 -15.15
C ASN A 57 -3.37 -15.46 -13.82
N ALA A 58 -2.65 -14.91 -12.83
CA ALA A 58 -3.20 -14.67 -11.50
C ALA A 58 -2.38 -13.65 -10.68
N THR A 59 -3.02 -13.09 -9.66
CA THR A 59 -2.36 -12.34 -8.59
C THR A 59 -2.05 -13.28 -7.43
N VAL A 60 -0.77 -13.43 -7.11
CA VAL A 60 -0.30 -14.27 -5.99
C VAL A 60 -0.04 -13.37 -4.78
N SER A 61 -0.61 -13.72 -3.63
CA SER A 61 -0.37 -12.97 -2.39
C SER A 61 0.74 -13.64 -1.59
N HIS A 62 1.68 -12.84 -1.11
CA HIS A 62 2.81 -13.29 -0.29
C HIS A 62 2.63 -12.83 1.15
N LEU A 63 3.01 -13.69 2.09
CA LEU A 63 3.08 -13.33 3.50
C LEU A 63 4.38 -12.58 3.77
N PRO A 64 4.42 -11.66 4.76
CA PRO A 64 5.66 -10.96 5.11
C PRO A 64 6.80 -11.89 5.55
N THR A 65 6.49 -13.12 5.96
CA THR A 65 7.43 -14.18 6.36
C THR A 65 7.84 -15.09 5.20
N ASP A 66 7.33 -14.86 3.99
CA ASP A 66 7.63 -15.70 2.83
C ASP A 66 9.11 -15.51 2.45
N PRO A 67 9.90 -16.60 2.35
CA PRO A 67 11.32 -16.54 2.02
C PRO A 67 11.59 -15.89 0.66
N SER A 68 10.65 -15.97 -0.28
CA SER A 68 10.78 -15.41 -1.63
C SER A 68 10.80 -13.88 -1.67
N ILE A 69 10.33 -13.23 -0.61
CA ILE A 69 10.22 -11.76 -0.54
C ILE A 69 11.04 -11.14 0.59
N GLN A 70 11.92 -11.88 1.28
CA GLN A 70 12.72 -11.32 2.39
C GLN A 70 13.79 -10.31 1.93
N SER A 71 14.19 -10.40 0.68
CA SER A 71 15.20 -9.56 0.04
C SER A 71 14.52 -8.57 -0.90
N PHE A 72 14.93 -7.30 -0.84
CA PHE A 72 14.42 -6.27 -1.73
C PHE A 72 14.62 -6.68 -3.20
N ARG A 73 15.80 -7.22 -3.53
CA ARG A 73 16.14 -7.65 -4.89
C ARG A 73 15.22 -8.77 -5.38
N ASP A 74 14.84 -9.70 -4.52
CA ASP A 74 14.01 -10.83 -4.93
C ASP A 74 12.55 -10.43 -5.05
N ALA A 75 12.04 -9.61 -4.12
CA ALA A 75 10.72 -8.96 -4.27
C ALA A 75 10.64 -8.09 -5.54
N GLU A 76 11.73 -7.40 -5.88
CA GLU A 76 11.84 -6.59 -7.08
C GLU A 76 11.77 -7.42 -8.37
N LYS A 77 12.48 -8.57 -8.43
CA LYS A 77 12.41 -9.50 -9.56
C LYS A 77 11.03 -10.12 -9.75
N LEU A 78 10.30 -10.32 -8.66
CA LEU A 78 8.92 -10.81 -8.67
C LEU A 78 7.91 -9.73 -9.11
N ASN A 79 8.38 -8.52 -9.43
CA ASN A 79 7.56 -7.37 -9.78
C ASN A 79 6.46 -7.12 -8.74
N LEU A 80 6.86 -7.17 -7.47
CA LEU A 80 5.94 -7.20 -6.35
C LEU A 80 5.28 -5.82 -6.16
N LYS A 81 3.99 -5.86 -5.89
CA LYS A 81 3.11 -4.72 -5.68
C LYS A 81 2.70 -4.63 -4.21
N LEU A 82 2.87 -3.45 -3.63
CA LEU A 82 2.47 -3.15 -2.26
C LEU A 82 1.09 -2.50 -2.27
N VAL A 83 0.17 -3.05 -1.49
CA VAL A 83 -1.19 -2.51 -1.33
C VAL A 83 -1.42 -2.26 0.15
N ALA A 84 -1.63 -1.00 0.53
CA ALA A 84 -2.09 -0.66 1.87
C ALA A 84 -3.55 -1.10 2.05
N ASP A 85 -3.93 -1.59 3.23
CA ASP A 85 -5.33 -1.85 3.55
C ASP A 85 -6.17 -0.57 3.66
N GLN A 86 -7.49 -0.71 3.69
CA GLN A 86 -8.39 0.45 3.76
C GLN A 86 -8.16 1.31 5.02
N PRO A 87 -8.00 0.75 6.23
CA PRO A 87 -7.68 1.53 7.44
C PRO A 87 -6.42 2.40 7.29
N LEU A 88 -5.31 1.82 6.79
CA LEU A 88 -4.06 2.56 6.63
C LEU A 88 -4.19 3.67 5.60
N ARG A 89 -4.86 3.41 4.47
CA ARG A 89 -5.14 4.44 3.47
C ARG A 89 -5.96 5.59 4.05
N ASN A 90 -6.98 5.28 4.84
CA ASN A 90 -7.82 6.30 5.46
C ASN A 90 -7.01 7.20 6.41
N ASN A 91 -6.07 6.63 7.18
CA ASN A 91 -5.20 7.40 8.06
C ASN A 91 -4.33 8.40 7.27
N PHE A 92 -3.73 7.97 6.16
CA PHE A 92 -2.91 8.87 5.32
C PHE A 92 -3.72 9.93 4.55
N LEU A 93 -5.02 9.71 4.35
CA LEU A 93 -5.94 10.67 3.73
C LEU A 93 -6.61 11.62 4.74
N GLY A 94 -6.28 11.53 6.03
CA GLY A 94 -6.94 12.33 7.07
C GLY A 94 -8.38 11.89 7.37
N LEU A 95 -8.80 10.71 6.89
CA LEU A 95 -10.13 10.14 7.08
C LEU A 95 -10.18 9.30 8.38
N TYR A 96 -9.67 9.85 9.48
CA TYR A 96 -9.43 9.16 10.74
C TYR A 96 -10.69 8.64 11.44
N ASP A 97 -11.90 9.10 11.07
CA ASP A 97 -13.14 8.75 11.76
C ASP A 97 -14.24 8.31 10.79
N VAL A 98 -14.04 7.18 10.11
CA VAL A 98 -15.16 6.42 9.53
C VAL A 98 -15.38 5.12 10.28
N GLN A 99 -14.40 4.62 11.05
CA GLN A 99 -14.54 3.35 11.76
C GLN A 99 -15.24 3.45 13.13
N SER A 100 -15.16 4.58 13.83
CA SER A 100 -15.96 4.80 15.05
C SER A 100 -17.42 5.15 14.74
N ALA A 101 -17.71 5.61 13.51
CA ALA A 101 -19.07 5.91 13.04
C ALA A 101 -19.67 4.83 12.12
N SER A 102 -18.91 3.81 11.69
CA SER A 102 -19.39 2.76 10.77
C SER A 102 -20.15 1.61 11.42
N ASP A 103 -20.30 1.57 12.75
CA ASP A 103 -21.31 0.70 13.36
C ASP A 103 -22.74 1.19 13.05
N THR A 104 -22.89 2.37 12.42
CA THR A 104 -24.21 2.94 12.10
C THR A 104 -24.32 3.62 10.74
N MET A 105 -23.38 3.41 9.80
CA MET A 105 -23.51 3.95 8.42
C MET A 105 -23.58 2.84 7.38
N CYS A 106 -24.84 2.49 7.07
CA CYS A 106 -25.28 1.59 6.02
C CYS A 106 -24.63 1.94 4.66
N GLU A 107 -24.12 0.92 3.96
CA GLU A 107 -23.37 0.98 2.69
C GLU A 107 -23.97 1.90 1.59
N TYR A 108 -25.26 2.24 1.69
CA TYR A 108 -25.95 3.16 0.79
C TYR A 108 -25.41 4.60 0.78
N GLN A 109 -24.93 5.11 1.92
CA GLN A 109 -24.42 6.49 1.99
C GLN A 109 -23.07 6.63 1.29
N ARG A 110 -22.24 5.59 1.35
CA ARG A 110 -20.93 5.55 0.68
C ARG A 110 -21.06 5.63 -0.84
N LYS A 111 -21.97 4.84 -1.43
CA LYS A 111 -22.24 4.88 -2.89
C LYS A 111 -22.80 6.22 -3.36
N THR A 112 -23.51 6.95 -2.50
CA THR A 112 -24.07 8.27 -2.84
C THR A 112 -22.95 9.33 -2.87
N LEU A 113 -22.04 9.29 -1.88
CA LEU A 113 -20.87 10.18 -1.84
C LEU A 113 -19.90 9.93 -2.99
N GLU A 114 -19.68 8.67 -3.37
CA GLU A 114 -18.86 8.32 -4.54
C GLU A 114 -19.44 8.86 -5.86
N ARG A 115 -20.78 8.90 -6.00
CA ARG A 115 -21.43 9.49 -7.20
C ARG A 115 -21.43 11.01 -7.20
N VAL A 116 -21.56 11.65 -6.03
CA VAL A 116 -21.52 13.12 -5.94
C VAL A 116 -20.10 13.63 -6.19
N ALA A 117 -19.07 12.94 -5.69
CA ALA A 117 -17.68 13.28 -5.98
C ALA A 117 -17.33 13.13 -7.47
N ALA A 118 -17.94 12.18 -8.17
CA ALA A 118 -17.76 11.97 -9.61
C ALA A 118 -18.56 12.94 -10.52
N ALA A 119 -19.52 13.68 -9.97
CA ALA A 119 -20.38 14.61 -10.74
C ALA A 119 -19.91 16.08 -10.66
N GLY A 120 -18.87 16.37 -9.90
CA GLY A 120 -18.31 17.72 -9.69
C GLY A 120 -17.02 18.02 -10.45
N SER A 121 -16.64 17.18 -11.43
CA SER A 121 -15.48 17.36 -12.32
C SER A 121 -15.91 17.70 -13.74
#